data_AF-A0A7C2WHN7-F1
#
_entry.id   AF-A0A7C2WHN7-F1
#
_cell.length_a   1.000
_cell.length_b   1.000
_cell.length_c   1.000
_cell.angle_alpha   90.00
_cell.angle_beta   90.00
_cell.angle_gamma   90.00
#
_symmetry.space_group_name_H-M   'P 1'
#
loop_
_entity.id
_entity.type
_entity.pdbx_description
1 polymer ?
#
loop_
_entity_poly.entity_id
_entity_poly.type
_entity_poly.pdbx_seq_one_letter_code
_entity_poly.pdbx_strand_id
1 'polypeptide(L)' 'MTKTITSFDIAAVIAELRRIIKIGKARISNIYQISPKTIILKIKNPGAQPLNLLIESGKRIHLTSYKIEKPL' A
#
# COMPACT_ATOMS: atom_id res chain seq x y z
N MET A 1 12.56 7.40 -20.97
CA MET A 1 11.11 7.12 -20.86
C MET A 1 10.73 7.15 -19.39
N THR A 2 9.95 8.15 -18.97
CA THR A 2 9.33 8.16 -17.62
C THR A 2 8.21 7.12 -17.62
N LYS A 3 8.36 6.04 -16.85
CA LYS A 3 7.30 5.04 -16.65
C LYS A 3 6.17 5.70 -15.86
N THR A 4 5.13 6.13 -16.55
CA THR A 4 3.88 6.60 -15.96
C THR A 4 3.02 5.38 -15.64
N ILE A 5 2.43 5.33 -14.44
CA ILE A 5 1.48 4.27 -14.09
C ILE A 5 0.20 4.46 -14.90
N THR A 6 -0.17 3.45 -15.68
CA THR A 6 -1.40 3.45 -16.49
C THR A 6 -2.57 2.83 -15.73
N SER A 7 -3.78 2.97 -16.25
CA SER A 7 -4.96 2.26 -15.71
C SER A 7 -4.80 0.75 -15.76
N PHE A 8 -4.11 0.22 -16.77
CA PHE A 8 -3.78 -1.21 -16.88
C PHE A 8 -2.86 -1.67 -15.76
N ASP A 9 -1.80 -0.89 -15.45
CA ASP A 9 -0.90 -1.19 -14.33
C ASP A 9 -1.67 -1.17 -13.00
N ILE A 10 -2.57 -0.21 -12.81
CA ILE A 10 -3.43 -0.15 -11.61
C ILE A 10 -4.31 -1.40 -11.51
N ALA A 11 -4.95 -1.82 -12.61
CA ALA A 11 -5.79 -3.01 -12.61
C ALA A 11 -5.01 -4.27 -12.22
N ALA A 12 -3.77 -4.42 -12.72
CA ALA A 12 -2.88 -5.51 -12.34
C ALA A 12 -2.52 -5.47 -10.84
N VAL A 13 -2.13 -4.29 -10.33
CA VAL A 13 -1.83 -4.10 -8.89
C VAL A 13 -3.03 -4.46 -8.02
N ILE A 14 -4.25 -4.05 -8.41
CA ILE A 14 -5.46 -4.40 -7.66
C ILE A 14 -5.71 -5.90 -7.66
N ALA A 15 -5.49 -6.59 -8.79
CA ALA A 15 -5.63 -8.04 -8.87
C ALA A 15 -4.64 -8.77 -7.93
N GLU A 16 -3.40 -8.29 -7.84
CA GLU A 16 -2.39 -8.81 -6.91
C GLU A 16 -2.78 -8.55 -5.45
N LEU A 17 -3.15 -7.30 -5.12
CA LEU A 17 -3.52 -6.89 -3.77
C LEU A 17 -4.73 -7.66 -3.24
N ARG A 18 -5.74 -7.96 -4.09
CA ARG A 18 -6.92 -8.74 -3.71
C ARG A 18 -6.59 -10.18 -3.28
N ARG A 19 -5.50 -10.75 -3.78
CA ARG A 19 -5.06 -12.11 -3.39
C ARG A 19 -4.36 -12.13 -2.03
N ILE A 20 -3.74 -11.01 -1.64
CA ILE A 20 -2.94 -10.89 -0.41
C ILE A 20 -3.78 -10.32 0.74
N ILE A 21 -4.56 -9.28 0.48
CA ILE A 21 -5.37 -8.60 1.48
C ILE A 21 -6.70 -9.34 1.60
N LYS A 22 -7.01 -9.85 2.80
CA LYS A 22 -8.25 -10.58 3.07
C LYS A 22 -9.41 -9.59 3.22
N ILE A 23 -9.91 -9.05 2.10
CA ILE A 23 -11.02 -8.08 2.07
C ILE A 23 -12.21 -8.56 2.92
N GLY A 24 -12.77 -7.66 3.73
CA GLY A 24 -13.83 -7.96 4.70
C GLY A 24 -13.34 -8.47 6.06
N LYS A 25 -12.09 -8.94 6.16
CA LYS A 25 -11.48 -9.37 7.44
C LYS A 25 -10.25 -8.55 7.83
N ALA A 26 -9.52 -8.04 6.85
CA ALA A 26 -8.38 -7.17 7.05
C ALA A 26 -8.83 -5.82 7.65
N ARG A 27 -8.00 -5.23 8.50
CA ARG A 27 -8.23 -3.90 9.08
C ARG A 27 -7.05 -2.98 8.83
N ILE A 28 -7.32 -1.70 8.60
CA ILE A 28 -6.28 -0.66 8.60
C ILE A 28 -5.98 -0.34 10.07
N SER A 29 -4.75 -0.56 10.52
CA SER A 29 -4.35 -0.26 11.90
C SER A 29 -3.84 1.17 12.04
N ASN A 30 -3.14 1.67 11.01
CA ASN A 30 -2.55 3.00 11.00
C ASN A 30 -2.53 3.56 9.58
N ILE A 31 -2.60 4.87 9.49
CA ILE A 31 -2.42 5.65 8.27
C ILE A 31 -1.30 6.64 8.55
N TYR A 32 -0.26 6.62 7.72
CA TYR A 32 0.86 7.55 7.81
C TYR A 32 0.92 8.36 6.51
N GLN A 33 0.90 9.68 6.62
CA GLN A 33 1.23 10.56 5.51
C GLN A 33 2.68 11.02 5.70
N ILE A 34 3.57 10.57 4.81
CA ILE A 34 5.01 10.84 4.92
C ILE A 34 5.47 11.95 3.97
N SER A 35 4.62 12.33 3.02
CA SER A 35 4.78 13.51 2.18
C SER A 35 3.39 13.97 1.71
N PRO A 36 3.25 15.19 1.14
CA PRO A 36 2.00 15.64 0.55
C PRO A 36 1.41 14.70 -0.51
N LYS A 37 2.24 13.86 -1.14
CA LYS A 37 1.83 12.93 -2.22
C LYS A 37 2.00 11.46 -1.86
N THR A 38 2.43 11.13 -0.65
CA THR A 38 2.77 9.75 -0.27
C THR A 38 2.10 9.37 1.04
N ILE A 39 1.30 8.30 0.98
CA ILE A 39 0.66 7.70 2.16
C ILE A 39 1.09 6.24 2.29
N ILE A 40 1.12 5.75 3.52
CA ILE A 40 1.25 4.34 3.85
C ILE A 40 0.08 3.90 4.71
N LEU A 41 -0.57 2.85 4.26
CA LEU A 41 -1.62 2.17 5.01
C LEU A 41 -1.02 0.91 5.64
N LYS A 42 -1.05 0.85 6.97
CA LYS A 42 -0.68 -0.37 7.69
C LYS A 42 -1.91 -1.27 7.80
N ILE A 43 -1.86 -2.42 7.14
CA ILE A 43 -2.98 -3.35 7.00
C ILE A 43 -2.69 -4.61 7.82
N LYS A 44 -3.62 -4.99 8.69
CA LYS A 44 -3.56 -6.20 9.51
C LYS A 44 -4.57 -7.22 8.99
N ASN A 45 -4.05 -8.27 8.35
CA ASN A 45 -4.81 -9.49 8.09
C ASN A 45 -4.95 -10.31 9.39
N PRO A 46 -6.07 -11.01 9.63
CA PRO A 46 -6.18 -11.91 10.77
C PRO A 46 -5.13 -13.03 10.69
N GLY A 47 -4.40 -13.25 11.79
CA GLY A 47 -3.39 -14.31 11.92
C GLY A 47 -2.13 -14.13 11.08
N ALA A 48 -1.90 -12.96 10.48
CA ALA A 48 -0.72 -12.68 9.67
C ALA A 48 0.01 -11.43 10.16
N GLN A 49 1.27 -11.30 9.76
CA GLN A 49 2.05 -10.09 10.03
C GLN A 49 1.41 -8.87 9.33
N PRO A 50 1.51 -7.66 9.91
CA PRO A 50 1.04 -6.45 9.27
C PRO A 50 1.77 -6.18 7.94
N LEU A 51 1.01 -5.72 6.95
CA LEU A 51 1.50 -5.30 5.65
C LEU A 51 1.53 -3.76 5.60
N ASN A 52 2.52 -3.19 4.90
CA ASN A 52 2.54 -1.75 4.61
C ASN A 52 2.23 -1.55 3.12
N LEU A 53 1.12 -0.91 2.81
CA LEU A 53 0.76 -0.52 1.44
C LEU A 53 1.18 0.94 1.22
N LEU A 54 2.19 1.15 0.37
CA LEU A 54 2.68 2.47 -0.02
C LEU A 54 1.94 2.93 -1.27
N ILE A 55 1.42 4.15 -1.22
CA ILE A 55 0.73 4.82 -2.32
C ILE A 55 1.39 6.18 -2.52
N GLU A 56 1.98 6.38 -3.70
CA GLU A 56 2.59 7.64 -4.13
C GLU A 56 1.85 8.15 -5.37
N SER A 57 1.17 9.29 -5.20
CA SER A 57 0.27 9.86 -6.20
C SER A 57 0.98 10.06 -7.55
N GLY A 58 0.38 9.51 -8.61
CA GLY A 58 0.89 9.59 -9.98
C GLY A 58 2.14 8.75 -10.27
N LYS A 59 2.60 7.91 -9.33
CA LYS A 59 3.88 7.19 -9.48
C LYS A 59 3.82 5.70 -9.21
N ARG A 60 3.34 5.25 -8.04
CA ARG A 60 3.38 3.82 -7.67
C ARG A 60 2.43 3.44 -6.54
N ILE A 61 1.99 2.19 -6.56
CA ILE A 61 1.23 1.52 -5.49
C ILE A 61 1.86 0.13 -5.30
N HIS A 62 2.36 -0.18 -4.11
CA HIS A 62 2.93 -1.52 -3.83
C HIS A 62 3.01 -1.83 -2.33
N LEU A 63 3.12 -3.12 -1.99
CA LEU A 63 3.45 -3.56 -0.65
C LEU A 63 4.95 -3.41 -0.39
N THR A 64 5.32 -2.92 0.79
CA THR A 64 6.73 -2.72 1.18
C THR A 64 7.03 -3.31 2.54
N SER A 65 8.22 -3.90 2.68
CA SER A 65 8.80 -4.34 3.94
C SER A 65 9.43 -3.20 4.73
N TYR A 66 9.53 -2.00 4.12
CA TYR A 66 10.18 -0.85 4.72
C TYR A 66 9.45 -0.45 6.00
N LYS A 67 10.19 -0.46 7.11
CA LYS A 67 9.71 0.06 8.39
C LYS A 67 9.98 1.56 8.37
N ILE A 68 8.91 2.35 8.33
CA ILE A 68 9.04 3.78 8.55
C ILE A 68 9.28 4.01 10.03
N GLU A 69 10.45 4.57 10.35
CA GLU A 69 10.66 5.25 11.62
C GLU A 69 9.59 6.34 11.72
N LYS A 70 8.74 6.24 12.74
CA LYS A 70 7.63 7.17 12.94
C LYS A 70 8.18 8.60 12.77
N PRO A 71 7.53 9.47 11.96
CA PRO A 71 7.90 10.87 12.00
C PRO A 71 7.78 11.32 13.46
N LEU A 72 8.87 11.88 13.99
CA LEU A 72 8.93 12.46 15.34
C LEU A 72 7.87 13.54 15.49
#